data_AF-A0A5J4YIZ2-F1
#
_entry.id   AF-A0A5J4YIZ2-F1
#
_cell.length_a   1.000
_cell.length_b   1.000
_cell.length_c   1.000
_cell.angle_alpha   90.00
_cell.angle_beta   90.00
_cell.angle_gamma   90.00
#
_symmetry.space_group_name_H-M   'P 1'
#
loop_
_entity.id
_entity.type
_entity.pdbx_description
1 polymer ?
#
loop_
_entity_poly.entity_id
_entity_poly.type
_entity_poly.pdbx_seq_one_letter_code
_entity_poly.pdbx_strand_id
1 'polypeptide(L)'
;MVNRGAGLTDIHTTDGCETSPVLYVDDGLIAGRDAHVRTVVKEHYEDFVTDKRTLFLDDGEQIPHLGMIVTRENTVITLDGSGYVRTLVKEHEESASAMDASRPMDYPEASLFDEPGRCECVREVIGKLMWVARTSRPSIAFTVAYLARFVDAWNEAAEKGLAQLLRYLRAHPFSQISFGRLVNEEERRAPVDVHVFWDVDHAGYPPTRRSTTGYAVYVRSERLWTLVDWSSRKQKVVDTSTGQAELISLHEATFGGFLPAMSLVEELVGTERLQGGKHGVMHCDIEVAIVWVCNGYSAKVEHLRKSQGVAVVSLYEVFAAQLFGRCELRFVAGKENPAGIFTKPLGPQKFREAVVMLDEPEISYDSGCTDAREELRKCTRGTLA
;
A
#
# COMPACT_ATOMS: atom_id res chain seq x y z
N MET A 1 -22.16 14.99 -9.52
CA MET A 1 -21.34 15.92 -8.71
C MET A 1 -19.90 15.71 -9.13
N VAL A 2 -19.17 16.71 -9.66
CA VAL A 2 -17.78 16.51 -10.13
C VAL A 2 -16.84 16.68 -8.95
N ASN A 3 -16.64 15.59 -8.20
CA ASN A 3 -15.57 15.50 -7.20
C ASN A 3 -14.44 14.65 -7.81
N ARG A 4 -13.33 15.30 -8.19
CA ARG A 4 -12.16 14.65 -8.81
C ARG A 4 -11.23 14.03 -7.76
N GLY A 5 -11.79 13.21 -6.91
CA GLY A 5 -11.07 12.43 -5.91
C GLY A 5 -12.05 11.45 -5.28
N ALA A 6 -11.66 10.18 -5.17
CA ALA A 6 -12.36 9.24 -4.31
C ALA A 6 -12.37 9.85 -2.90
N GLY A 7 -13.53 10.30 -2.45
CA GLY A 7 -13.73 10.83 -1.11
C GLY A 7 -14.75 9.94 -0.41
N LEU A 8 -14.44 9.48 0.80
CA LEU A 8 -15.49 9.15 1.76
C LEU A 8 -16.24 10.47 2.00
N THR A 9 -17.49 10.54 1.59
CA THR A 9 -18.37 11.66 1.89
C THR A 9 -19.28 11.24 3.04
N ASP A 10 -18.87 11.61 4.25
CA ASP A 10 -19.60 11.54 5.52
C ASP A 10 -20.15 10.17 5.96
N ILE A 11 -19.69 9.72 7.14
CA ILE A 11 -20.33 8.61 7.84
C ILE A 11 -21.70 9.07 8.32
N HIS A 12 -22.76 8.54 7.71
CA HIS A 12 -24.10 8.71 8.24
C HIS A 12 -24.24 7.87 9.50
N THR A 13 -24.28 8.55 10.64
CA THR A 13 -24.60 7.98 11.95
C THR A 13 -26.07 8.22 12.25
N THR A 14 -26.87 7.16 12.19
CA THR A 14 -28.18 7.09 12.84
C THR A 14 -28.10 6.00 13.90
N ASP A 15 -28.52 6.29 15.13
CA ASP A 15 -28.59 5.33 16.26
C ASP A 15 -27.28 4.60 16.62
N GLY A 16 -26.12 5.29 16.52
CA GLY A 16 -24.82 4.69 16.88
C GLY A 16 -24.34 3.58 15.93
N CYS A 17 -24.95 3.50 14.74
CA CYS A 17 -24.53 2.62 13.65
C CYS A 17 -23.89 3.44 12.54
N GLU A 18 -22.62 3.14 12.24
CA GLU A 18 -21.86 3.83 11.20
C GLU A 18 -22.11 3.17 9.84
N THR A 19 -22.46 3.99 8.86
CA THR A 19 -22.48 3.63 7.43
C THR A 19 -21.45 4.46 6.71
N SER A 20 -20.61 3.82 5.91
CA SER A 20 -19.55 4.47 5.15
C SER A 20 -19.92 4.40 3.66
N PRO A 21 -20.49 5.47 3.09
CA PRO A 21 -20.65 5.59 1.65
C PRO A 21 -19.28 5.86 0.99
N VAL A 22 -18.96 5.06 -0.01
CA VAL A 22 -17.80 5.23 -0.88
C VAL A 22 -18.32 5.59 -2.27
N LEU A 23 -18.13 6.84 -2.68
CA LEU A 23 -18.56 7.33 -3.98
C LEU A 23 -17.35 7.52 -4.91
N TYR A 24 -17.42 6.94 -6.10
CA TYR A 24 -16.45 7.15 -7.16
C TYR A 24 -17.15 7.60 -8.45
N VAL A 25 -17.14 8.91 -8.71
CA VAL A 25 -17.76 9.54 -9.88
C VAL A 25 -19.24 9.14 -10.00
N ASP A 26 -19.56 8.20 -10.90
CA ASP A 26 -20.92 7.72 -11.19
C ASP A 26 -21.23 6.37 -10.52
N ASP A 27 -20.23 5.71 -9.93
CA ASP A 27 -20.35 4.43 -9.24
C ASP A 27 -20.29 4.64 -7.72
N GLY A 28 -21.35 4.23 -7.02
CA GLY A 28 -21.41 4.25 -5.55
C GLY A 28 -21.35 2.85 -4.95
N LEU A 29 -20.64 2.72 -3.83
CA LEU A 29 -20.66 1.55 -2.96
C LEU A 29 -20.97 2.00 -1.54
N ILE A 30 -21.97 1.40 -0.89
CA ILE A 30 -22.33 1.73 0.48
C ILE A 30 -22.02 0.51 1.34
N ALA A 31 -21.18 0.68 2.35
CA ALA A 31 -20.81 -0.37 3.30
C ALA A 31 -21.30 -0.01 4.71
N GLY A 32 -21.80 -1.00 5.45
CA GLY A 32 -22.29 -0.80 6.81
C GLY A 32 -23.10 -2.00 7.31
N ARG A 33 -23.79 -1.83 8.45
CA ARG A 33 -24.73 -2.84 8.96
C ARG A 33 -25.92 -2.97 8.01
N ASP A 34 -26.38 -4.20 7.75
CA ASP A 34 -27.41 -4.50 6.73
C ASP A 34 -28.67 -3.63 6.86
N ALA A 35 -29.23 -3.55 8.08
CA ALA A 35 -30.42 -2.73 8.35
C ALA A 35 -30.20 -1.25 8.00
N HIS A 36 -29.03 -0.72 8.29
CA HIS A 36 -28.65 0.67 8.06
C HIS A 36 -28.40 0.97 6.59
N VAL A 37 -27.66 0.09 5.90
CA VAL A 37 -27.41 0.23 4.45
C VAL A 37 -28.74 0.27 3.70
N ARG A 38 -29.70 -0.59 4.08
CA ARG A 38 -31.04 -0.61 3.44
C ARG A 38 -31.82 0.69 3.68
N THR A 39 -31.72 1.28 4.87
CA THR A 39 -32.33 2.59 5.17
C THR A 39 -31.72 3.69 4.32
N VAL A 40 -30.38 3.80 4.31
CA VAL A 40 -29.66 4.82 3.52
C VAL A 40 -29.94 4.67 2.03
N VAL A 41 -29.96 3.45 1.50
CA VAL A 41 -30.32 3.19 0.10
C VAL A 41 -31.74 3.67 -0.20
N LYS A 42 -32.70 3.42 0.71
CA LYS A 42 -34.08 3.87 0.54
C LYS A 42 -34.18 5.40 0.49
N GLU A 43 -33.54 6.09 1.43
CA GLU A 43 -33.48 7.56 1.46
C GLU A 43 -32.80 8.11 0.21
N HIS A 44 -31.71 7.49 -0.24
CA HIS A 44 -31.02 7.88 -1.47
C HIS A 44 -31.93 7.76 -2.71
N TYR A 45 -32.79 6.74 -2.78
CA TYR A 45 -33.78 6.60 -3.85
C TYR A 45 -34.89 7.67 -3.81
N GLU A 46 -35.13 8.30 -2.65
CA GLU A 46 -36.08 9.42 -2.54
C GLU A 46 -35.47 10.71 -3.10
N ASP A 47 -34.16 10.90 -2.95
CA ASP A 47 -33.44 12.11 -3.37
C ASP A 47 -32.81 12.01 -4.78
N PHE A 48 -32.51 10.81 -5.27
CA PHE A 48 -31.76 10.58 -6.50
C PHE A 48 -32.39 9.55 -7.43
N VAL A 49 -32.41 9.87 -8.73
CA VAL A 49 -32.79 8.93 -9.79
C VAL A 49 -31.56 8.13 -10.21
N THR A 50 -31.58 6.81 -10.00
CA THR A 50 -30.50 5.92 -10.43
C THR A 50 -30.96 5.05 -11.62
N ASP A 51 -30.18 5.04 -12.70
CA ASP A 51 -30.50 4.25 -13.91
C ASP A 51 -30.30 2.73 -13.70
N LYS A 52 -29.47 2.36 -12.72
CA LYS A 52 -29.15 0.97 -12.39
C LYS A 52 -29.78 0.56 -11.07
N ARG A 53 -30.20 -0.71 -10.98
CA ARG A 53 -30.69 -1.31 -9.73
C ARG A 53 -29.55 -1.42 -8.72
N THR A 54 -29.78 -1.04 -7.46
CA THR A 54 -28.85 -1.34 -6.37
C THR A 54 -28.67 -2.85 -6.24
N LEU A 55 -27.41 -3.27 -6.23
CA LEU A 55 -27.02 -4.65 -5.95
C LEU A 55 -26.60 -4.74 -4.48
N PHE A 56 -27.02 -5.80 -3.81
CA PHE A 56 -26.63 -6.09 -2.43
C PHE A 56 -25.64 -7.25 -2.44
N LEU A 57 -24.56 -7.12 -1.66
CA LEU A 57 -23.55 -8.16 -1.51
C LEU A 57 -23.92 -9.09 -0.34
N ASP A 58 -24.87 -9.99 -0.61
CA ASP A 58 -25.22 -11.09 0.28
C ASP A 58 -24.23 -12.25 0.14
N ASP A 59 -24.37 -13.27 0.99
CA ASP A 59 -23.47 -14.42 0.96
C ASP A 59 -23.67 -15.27 -0.31
N GLY A 60 -22.58 -15.58 -1.01
CA GLY A 60 -22.59 -16.27 -2.31
C GLY A 60 -22.89 -15.35 -3.50
N GLU A 61 -23.16 -14.07 -3.28
CA GLU A 61 -23.43 -13.09 -4.35
C GLU A 61 -22.14 -12.40 -4.84
N GLN A 62 -22.24 -11.85 -6.04
CA GLN A 62 -21.16 -11.12 -6.71
C GLN A 62 -21.67 -9.82 -7.30
N ILE A 63 -20.96 -8.72 -7.07
CA ILE A 63 -21.30 -7.41 -7.63
C ILE A 63 -20.15 -6.85 -8.46
N PRO A 64 -20.39 -6.37 -9.69
CA PRO A 64 -19.37 -5.65 -10.45
C PRO A 64 -19.21 -4.23 -9.90
N HIS A 65 -17.98 -3.80 -9.66
CA HIS A 65 -17.66 -2.43 -9.23
C HIS A 65 -16.28 -2.02 -9.75
N LEU A 66 -16.21 -0.88 -10.47
CA LEU A 66 -14.97 -0.30 -11.02
C LEU A 66 -14.09 -1.30 -11.80
N GLY A 67 -14.71 -2.16 -12.61
CA GLY A 67 -13.99 -3.17 -13.41
C GLY A 67 -13.47 -4.37 -12.62
N MET A 68 -13.83 -4.49 -11.34
CA MET A 68 -13.61 -5.67 -10.51
C MET A 68 -14.94 -6.36 -10.20
N ILE A 69 -14.86 -7.63 -9.81
CA ILE A 69 -15.97 -8.35 -9.21
C ILE A 69 -15.71 -8.45 -7.71
N VAL A 70 -16.62 -7.89 -6.92
CA VAL A 70 -16.62 -8.06 -5.46
C VAL A 70 -17.48 -9.26 -5.13
N THR A 71 -16.89 -10.28 -4.52
CA THR A 71 -17.60 -11.48 -4.07
C THR A 71 -17.58 -11.55 -2.56
N ARG A 72 -18.63 -12.14 -2.00
CA ARG A 72 -18.66 -12.49 -0.58
C ARG A 72 -18.96 -13.97 -0.45
N GLU A 73 -18.01 -14.70 0.10
CA GLU A 73 -18.16 -16.12 0.40
C GLU A 73 -17.91 -16.34 1.89
N ASN A 74 -18.96 -16.71 2.61
CA ASN A 74 -19.03 -16.77 4.06
C ASN A 74 -18.61 -15.44 4.72
N THR A 75 -17.38 -15.44 5.21
CA THR A 75 -16.72 -14.38 5.97
C THR A 75 -15.65 -13.66 5.15
N VAL A 76 -15.40 -14.07 3.90
CA VAL A 76 -14.34 -13.52 3.07
C VAL A 76 -14.96 -12.64 1.99
N ILE A 77 -14.47 -11.41 1.89
CA ILE A 77 -14.76 -10.52 0.76
C ILE A 77 -13.57 -10.58 -0.19
N THR A 78 -13.79 -10.86 -1.46
CA THR A 78 -12.73 -10.88 -2.47
C THR A 78 -12.97 -9.81 -3.51
N LEU A 79 -11.94 -9.02 -3.80
CA LEU A 79 -11.90 -8.11 -4.95
C LEU A 79 -11.17 -8.82 -6.09
N ASP A 80 -11.90 -9.19 -7.14
CA ASP A 80 -11.37 -9.91 -8.29
C ASP A 80 -11.28 -9.00 -9.54
N GLY A 81 -10.05 -8.56 -9.85
CA GLY A 81 -9.70 -7.83 -11.07
C GLY A 81 -9.26 -8.73 -12.24
N SER A 82 -9.31 -10.06 -12.10
CA SER A 82 -8.77 -11.00 -13.10
C SER A 82 -9.46 -10.88 -14.46
N GLY A 83 -10.76 -10.53 -14.47
CA GLY A 83 -11.49 -10.25 -15.71
C GLY A 83 -10.89 -9.08 -16.49
N TYR A 84 -10.55 -7.99 -15.79
CA TYR A 84 -9.90 -6.83 -16.37
C TYR A 84 -8.49 -7.16 -16.88
N VAL A 85 -7.71 -7.92 -16.11
CA VAL A 85 -6.37 -8.37 -16.51
C VAL A 85 -6.42 -9.22 -17.79
N ARG A 86 -7.37 -10.15 -17.91
CA ARG A 86 -7.53 -10.98 -19.12
C ARG A 86 -7.85 -10.14 -20.34
N THR A 87 -8.73 -9.15 -20.21
CA THR A 87 -9.05 -8.22 -21.31
C THR A 87 -7.82 -7.41 -21.72
N LEU A 88 -7.09 -6.83 -20.76
CA LEU A 88 -5.87 -6.07 -21.00
C LEU A 88 -4.81 -6.91 -21.74
N VAL A 89 -4.56 -8.14 -21.29
CA VAL A 89 -3.59 -9.04 -21.94
C VAL A 89 -4.03 -9.41 -23.36
N LYS A 90 -5.34 -9.59 -23.60
CA LYS A 90 -5.89 -9.90 -24.91
C LYS A 90 -5.73 -8.74 -25.90
N GLU A 91 -5.89 -7.50 -25.45
CA GLU A 91 -5.66 -6.29 -26.27
C GLU A 91 -4.20 -6.14 -26.71
N HIS A 92 -3.25 -6.76 -25.97
CA HIS A 92 -1.81 -6.68 -26.22
C HIS A 92 -1.17 -8.07 -26.44
N GLU A 93 -1.89 -8.97 -27.12
CA GLU A 93 -1.49 -10.36 -27.29
C GLU A 93 -0.13 -10.54 -27.99
N GLU A 94 0.21 -9.68 -28.94
CA GLU A 94 1.51 -9.72 -29.64
C GLU A 94 2.69 -9.57 -28.67
N SER A 95 2.60 -8.60 -27.76
CA SER A 95 3.59 -8.35 -26.70
C SER A 95 3.56 -9.42 -25.59
N ALA A 96 2.43 -10.12 -25.43
CA ALA A 96 2.21 -11.17 -24.45
C ALA A 96 2.37 -12.60 -25.03
N SER A 97 3.04 -12.76 -26.17
CA SER A 97 3.03 -14.00 -26.97
C SER A 97 3.51 -15.28 -26.25
N ALA A 98 4.28 -15.17 -25.17
CA ALA A 98 4.75 -16.32 -24.37
C ALA A 98 4.18 -16.33 -22.94
N MET A 99 3.96 -17.54 -22.40
CA MET A 99 3.47 -17.80 -21.02
C MET A 99 4.58 -18.35 -20.12
N ASP A 100 5.77 -17.78 -20.17
CA ASP A 100 6.99 -18.29 -19.51
C ASP A 100 7.52 -17.39 -18.38
N ALA A 101 6.97 -16.18 -18.26
CA ALA A 101 7.44 -15.18 -17.30
C ALA A 101 7.02 -15.54 -15.87
N SER A 102 8.00 -15.88 -15.03
CA SER A 102 7.83 -16.16 -13.60
C SER A 102 7.87 -14.92 -12.70
N ARG A 103 8.15 -13.74 -13.29
CA ARG A 103 8.24 -12.45 -12.60
C ARG A 103 7.89 -11.29 -13.55
N PRO A 104 7.41 -10.15 -13.02
CA PRO A 104 6.93 -9.03 -13.84
C PRO A 104 8.05 -8.18 -14.47
N MET A 105 9.27 -8.23 -13.93
CA MET A 105 10.39 -7.42 -14.42
C MET A 105 11.74 -8.11 -14.22
N ASP A 106 12.62 -7.95 -15.19
CA ASP A 106 14.06 -8.22 -15.08
C ASP A 106 14.82 -6.91 -14.84
N TYR A 107 16.06 -6.98 -14.34
CA TYR A 107 16.90 -5.78 -14.28
C TYR A 107 17.12 -5.26 -15.70
N PRO A 108 16.78 -4.00 -16.00
CA PRO A 108 16.92 -3.47 -17.35
C PRO A 108 18.40 -3.30 -17.69
N GLU A 109 18.76 -3.72 -18.90
CA GLU A 109 20.10 -3.52 -19.44
C GLU A 109 20.34 -2.03 -19.69
N ALA A 110 21.42 -1.48 -19.13
CA ALA A 110 21.74 -0.05 -19.22
C ALA A 110 21.91 0.45 -20.66
N SER A 111 22.33 -0.42 -21.58
CA SER A 111 22.50 -0.11 -23.01
C SER A 111 21.18 0.18 -23.74
N LEU A 112 20.03 -0.24 -23.20
CA LEU A 112 18.73 -0.12 -23.87
C LEU A 112 18.01 1.19 -23.54
N PHE A 113 18.60 2.06 -22.72
CA PHE A 113 17.97 3.30 -22.29
C PHE A 113 17.97 4.39 -23.37
N ASP A 114 18.97 4.36 -24.26
CA ASP A 114 19.20 5.36 -25.30
C ASP A 114 18.49 5.01 -26.62
N GLU A 115 17.98 3.79 -26.76
CA GLU A 115 17.30 3.32 -27.97
C GLU A 115 15.79 3.60 -27.91
N PRO A 116 15.17 4.22 -28.94
CA PRO A 116 13.76 4.55 -28.93
C PRO A 116 12.87 3.30 -28.96
N GLY A 117 11.81 3.31 -28.15
CA GLY A 117 10.80 2.25 -28.12
C GLY A 117 9.82 2.36 -29.29
N ARG A 118 8.94 1.35 -29.45
CA ARG A 118 8.07 1.24 -30.63
C ARG A 118 6.57 1.36 -30.32
N CYS A 119 6.17 1.19 -29.07
CA CYS A 119 4.77 1.28 -28.68
C CYS A 119 4.20 2.71 -28.84
N GLU A 120 3.08 2.86 -29.55
CA GLU A 120 2.44 4.16 -29.81
C GLU A 120 1.34 4.50 -28.78
N CYS A 121 0.80 3.52 -28.05
CA CYS A 121 -0.31 3.68 -27.09
C CYS A 121 0.11 3.56 -25.61
N VAL A 122 1.38 3.81 -25.30
CA VAL A 122 2.00 3.60 -23.98
C VAL A 122 1.19 4.17 -22.80
N ARG A 123 0.68 5.40 -22.95
CA ARG A 123 -0.09 6.09 -21.89
C ARG A 123 -1.33 5.32 -21.47
N GLU A 124 -2.04 4.74 -22.43
CA GLU A 124 -3.25 3.97 -22.18
C GLU A 124 -2.91 2.67 -21.46
N VAL A 125 -1.96 1.90 -21.98
CA VAL A 125 -1.57 0.60 -21.41
C VAL A 125 -1.04 0.75 -19.99
N ILE A 126 -0.15 1.72 -19.77
CA ILE A 126 0.37 2.01 -18.43
C ILE A 126 -0.75 2.48 -17.49
N GLY A 127 -1.71 3.28 -17.96
CA GLY A 127 -2.87 3.67 -17.17
C GLY A 127 -3.72 2.48 -16.72
N LYS A 128 -4.02 1.55 -17.63
CA LYS A 128 -4.74 0.29 -17.31
C LYS A 128 -3.97 -0.58 -16.32
N LEU A 129 -2.65 -0.69 -16.49
CA LEU A 129 -1.77 -1.43 -15.57
C LEU A 129 -1.65 -0.76 -14.20
N MET A 130 -1.64 0.57 -14.12
CA MET A 130 -1.65 1.32 -12.87
C MET A 130 -2.94 1.06 -12.09
N TRP A 131 -4.09 0.96 -12.78
CA TRP A 131 -5.35 0.56 -12.16
C TRP A 131 -5.24 -0.82 -11.50
N VAL A 132 -4.81 -1.84 -12.25
CA VAL A 132 -4.62 -3.21 -11.75
C VAL A 132 -3.66 -3.24 -10.56
N ALA A 133 -2.51 -2.57 -10.70
CA ALA A 133 -1.49 -2.50 -9.67
C ALA A 133 -1.99 -1.85 -8.37
N ARG A 134 -2.91 -0.87 -8.46
CA ARG A 134 -3.45 -0.13 -7.33
C ARG A 134 -4.59 -0.85 -6.62
N THR A 135 -5.37 -1.68 -7.33
CA THR A 135 -6.64 -2.20 -6.82
C THR A 135 -6.63 -3.68 -6.48
N SER A 136 -5.95 -4.52 -7.25
CA SER A 136 -6.08 -5.99 -7.12
C SER A 136 -4.79 -6.78 -7.33
N ARG A 137 -3.68 -6.14 -7.73
CA ARG A 137 -2.39 -6.82 -7.97
C ARG A 137 -1.20 -6.05 -7.38
N PRO A 138 -1.00 -6.07 -6.05
CA PRO A 138 0.14 -5.38 -5.42
C PRO A 138 1.50 -5.82 -5.99
N SER A 139 1.65 -7.10 -6.32
CA SER A 139 2.92 -7.68 -6.79
C SER A 139 3.52 -7.05 -8.06
N ILE A 140 2.74 -6.30 -8.84
CA ILE A 140 3.24 -5.59 -10.04
C ILE A 140 3.49 -4.10 -9.80
N ALA A 141 3.18 -3.56 -8.62
CA ALA A 141 3.20 -2.13 -8.34
C ALA A 141 4.55 -1.47 -8.63
N PHE A 142 5.66 -2.11 -8.23
CA PHE A 142 7.00 -1.63 -8.57
C PHE A 142 7.23 -1.58 -10.09
N THR A 143 6.92 -2.68 -10.78
CA THR A 143 7.14 -2.82 -12.23
C THR A 143 6.40 -1.72 -12.98
N VAL A 144 5.12 -1.51 -12.66
CA VAL A 144 4.30 -0.50 -13.31
C VAL A 144 4.79 0.91 -12.98
N ALA A 145 5.10 1.20 -11.70
CA ALA A 145 5.63 2.50 -11.29
C ALA A 145 7.01 2.79 -11.92
N TYR A 146 7.80 1.76 -12.21
CA TYR A 146 9.06 1.86 -12.92
C TYR A 146 8.85 2.18 -14.41
N LEU A 147 7.98 1.44 -15.10
CA LEU A 147 7.67 1.66 -16.52
C LEU A 147 7.00 3.03 -16.76
N ALA A 148 6.18 3.49 -15.82
CA ALA A 148 5.54 4.81 -15.88
C ALA A 148 6.54 5.97 -16.00
N ARG A 149 7.81 5.77 -15.61
CA ARG A 149 8.87 6.79 -15.71
C ARG A 149 9.27 7.11 -17.15
N PHE A 150 8.97 6.21 -18.10
CA PHE A 150 9.35 6.32 -19.51
C PHE A 150 8.19 6.74 -20.41
N VAL A 151 7.01 7.03 -19.85
CA VAL A 151 5.79 7.31 -20.62
C VAL A 151 5.95 8.52 -21.55
N ASP A 152 6.73 9.52 -21.16
CA ASP A 152 6.99 10.71 -21.98
C ASP A 152 8.14 10.51 -22.98
N ALA A 153 9.01 9.53 -22.75
CA ALA A 153 10.17 9.19 -23.58
C ALA A 153 10.38 7.68 -23.56
N TRP A 154 9.58 6.96 -24.35
CA TRP A 154 9.56 5.51 -24.36
C TRP A 154 10.80 4.94 -25.06
N ASN A 155 11.45 3.95 -24.44
CA ASN A 155 12.70 3.36 -24.92
C ASN A 155 12.63 1.83 -24.98
N GLU A 156 13.65 1.20 -25.58
CA GLU A 156 13.69 -0.27 -25.75
C GLU A 156 13.71 -1.01 -24.40
N ALA A 157 14.34 -0.44 -23.36
CA ALA A 157 14.30 -0.99 -22.01
C ALA A 157 12.86 -1.08 -21.47
N ALA A 158 12.07 -0.02 -21.64
CA ALA A 158 10.68 0.04 -21.23
C ALA A 158 9.79 -0.87 -22.08
N GLU A 159 10.05 -0.96 -23.39
CA GLU A 159 9.36 -1.87 -24.32
C GLU A 159 9.52 -3.34 -23.87
N LYS A 160 10.76 -3.78 -23.60
CA LYS A 160 11.02 -5.14 -23.11
C LYS A 160 10.40 -5.40 -21.74
N GLY A 161 10.45 -4.40 -20.85
CA GLY A 161 9.84 -4.49 -19.53
C GLY A 161 8.31 -4.61 -19.59
N LEU A 162 7.66 -3.86 -20.49
CA LEU A 162 6.22 -3.97 -20.72
C LEU A 162 5.85 -5.35 -21.26
N ALA A 163 6.58 -5.85 -22.26
CA ALA A 163 6.36 -7.20 -22.79
C ALA A 163 6.52 -8.28 -21.70
N GLN A 164 7.56 -8.19 -20.86
CA GLN A 164 7.76 -9.11 -19.73
C GLN A 164 6.60 -9.06 -18.73
N LEU A 165 6.12 -7.86 -18.37
CA LEU A 165 4.96 -7.70 -17.48
C LEU A 165 3.69 -8.33 -18.09
N LEU A 166 3.44 -8.10 -19.38
CA LEU A 166 2.27 -8.67 -20.06
C LEU A 166 2.36 -10.20 -20.16
N ARG A 167 3.53 -10.75 -20.45
CA ARG A 167 3.77 -12.21 -20.38
C ARG A 167 3.53 -12.76 -18.97
N TYR A 168 3.97 -12.04 -17.94
CA TYR A 168 3.75 -12.44 -16.54
C TYR A 168 2.27 -12.48 -16.20
N LEU A 169 1.51 -11.44 -16.59
CA LEU A 169 0.06 -11.37 -16.39
C LEU A 169 -0.69 -12.42 -17.22
N ARG A 170 -0.19 -12.79 -18.41
CA ARG A 170 -0.75 -13.89 -19.21
C ARG A 170 -0.56 -15.24 -18.52
N ALA A 171 0.64 -15.49 -17.99
CA ALA A 171 0.95 -16.72 -17.26
C ALA A 171 0.26 -16.78 -15.88
N HIS A 172 0.01 -15.63 -15.24
CA HIS A 172 -0.59 -15.50 -13.91
C HIS A 172 -1.78 -14.52 -13.95
N PRO A 173 -2.91 -14.91 -14.56
CA PRO A 173 -4.04 -14.00 -14.81
C PRO A 173 -4.86 -13.67 -13.56
N PHE A 174 -4.63 -14.39 -12.46
CA PHE A 174 -5.34 -14.17 -11.19
C PHE A 174 -4.89 -12.85 -10.55
N SER A 175 -5.86 -11.98 -10.28
CA SER A 175 -5.66 -10.66 -9.69
C SER A 175 -6.73 -10.46 -8.63
N GLN A 176 -6.49 -11.05 -7.46
CA GLN A 176 -7.45 -11.10 -6.36
C GLN A 176 -6.79 -10.59 -5.08
N ILE A 177 -7.56 -9.86 -4.29
CA ILE A 177 -7.24 -9.53 -2.90
C ILE A 177 -8.43 -9.96 -2.05
N SER A 178 -8.17 -10.76 -1.02
CA SER A 178 -9.19 -11.29 -0.13
C SER A 178 -9.06 -10.70 1.26
N PHE A 179 -10.18 -10.27 1.81
CA PHE A 179 -10.33 -9.70 3.14
C PHE A 179 -11.12 -10.71 3.97
N GLY A 180 -10.42 -11.48 4.80
CA GLY A 180 -11.04 -12.42 5.72
C GLY A 180 -11.69 -11.72 6.92
N ARG A 181 -12.77 -12.27 7.45
CA ARG A 181 -13.41 -11.79 8.69
C ARG A 181 -13.20 -12.78 9.82
N LEU A 182 -12.97 -12.19 10.99
CA LEU A 182 -12.95 -12.83 12.31
C LEU A 182 -14.26 -13.60 12.56
N VAL A 183 -14.11 -14.89 12.84
CA VAL A 183 -15.19 -15.89 12.70
C VAL A 183 -16.01 -16.00 13.98
N ASN A 184 -15.39 -15.76 15.14
CA ASN A 184 -16.03 -15.81 16.44
C ASN A 184 -16.12 -14.43 17.14
N GLU A 185 -16.96 -14.33 18.17
CA GLU A 185 -17.20 -13.07 18.90
C GLU A 185 -15.97 -12.58 19.69
N GLU A 186 -15.11 -13.48 20.13
CA GLU A 186 -13.86 -13.11 20.82
C GLU A 186 -12.89 -12.43 19.86
N GLU A 187 -12.67 -13.02 18.69
CA GLU A 187 -11.88 -12.42 17.62
C GLU A 187 -12.48 -11.09 17.16
N ARG A 188 -13.81 -10.95 17.09
CA ARG A 188 -14.46 -9.67 16.75
C ARG A 188 -14.29 -8.58 17.81
N ARG A 189 -14.02 -8.96 19.05
CA ARG A 189 -13.65 -8.02 20.11
C ARG A 189 -12.14 -7.83 20.20
N ALA A 190 -11.38 -8.61 19.45
CA ALA A 190 -9.94 -8.50 19.46
C ALA A 190 -9.53 -7.11 18.97
N PRO A 191 -8.49 -6.55 19.60
CA PRO A 191 -7.97 -5.24 19.25
C PRO A 191 -7.37 -5.23 17.86
N VAL A 192 -7.53 -4.09 17.19
CA VAL A 192 -7.08 -3.89 15.83
C VAL A 192 -5.95 -2.87 15.81
N ASP A 193 -4.85 -3.23 15.15
CA ASP A 193 -3.65 -2.40 15.04
C ASP A 193 -3.29 -2.18 13.58
N VAL A 194 -2.69 -1.03 13.29
CA VAL A 194 -2.14 -0.73 11.96
C VAL A 194 -0.65 -1.04 11.95
N HIS A 195 -0.23 -1.86 11.00
CA HIS A 195 1.17 -2.16 10.76
C HIS A 195 1.60 -1.64 9.40
N VAL A 196 2.68 -0.88 9.34
CA VAL A 196 3.25 -0.43 8.07
C VAL A 196 4.68 -0.91 7.96
N PHE A 197 4.99 -1.55 6.85
CA PHE A 197 6.35 -1.89 6.47
C PHE A 197 6.78 -0.96 5.35
N TRP A 198 8.02 -0.52 5.37
CA TRP A 198 8.59 0.23 4.27
C TRP A 198 9.99 -0.27 3.94
N ASP A 199 10.40 -0.05 2.70
CA ASP A 199 11.74 -0.34 2.20
C ASP A 199 12.18 0.82 1.28
N VAL A 200 13.48 0.91 1.04
CA VAL A 200 14.04 1.84 0.06
C VAL A 200 15.12 1.18 -0.77
N ASP A 201 15.00 1.30 -2.09
CA ASP A 201 16.10 0.98 -3.00
C ASP A 201 16.91 2.24 -3.28
N HIS A 202 17.94 2.48 -2.46
CA HIS A 202 18.77 3.68 -2.54
C HIS A 202 19.52 3.75 -3.87
N ALA A 203 19.29 4.85 -4.60
CA ALA A 203 19.89 5.10 -5.90
C ALA A 203 19.68 3.94 -6.91
N GLY A 204 18.60 3.20 -6.75
CA GLY A 204 18.27 2.01 -7.54
C GLY A 204 17.98 2.27 -9.02
N TYR A 205 17.63 3.51 -9.38
CA TYR A 205 17.35 3.88 -10.77
C TYR A 205 18.61 4.38 -11.48
N PRO A 206 19.22 3.63 -12.41
CA PRO A 206 20.53 3.99 -12.97
C PRO A 206 20.59 5.36 -13.67
N PRO A 207 19.62 5.77 -14.51
CA PRO A 207 19.71 7.04 -15.25
C PRO A 207 19.79 8.29 -14.39
N THR A 208 19.13 8.32 -13.24
CA THR A 208 19.11 9.51 -12.37
C THR A 208 19.63 9.25 -10.97
N ARG A 209 20.02 8.02 -10.64
CA ARG A 209 20.43 7.58 -9.29
C ARG A 209 19.41 7.94 -8.20
N ARG A 210 18.13 8.04 -8.55
CA ARG A 210 17.05 8.32 -7.59
C ARG A 210 16.61 7.03 -6.91
N SER A 211 16.26 7.15 -5.64
CA SER A 211 15.78 6.04 -4.83
C SER A 211 14.32 5.70 -5.12
N THR A 212 13.91 4.48 -4.80
CA THR A 212 12.50 4.08 -4.83
C THR A 212 12.04 3.72 -3.43
N THR A 213 11.02 4.42 -2.93
CA THR A 213 10.33 4.13 -1.67
C THR A 213 9.20 3.15 -1.94
N GLY A 214 9.12 2.10 -1.13
CA GLY A 214 8.01 1.16 -1.14
C GLY A 214 7.41 1.02 0.25
N TYR A 215 6.09 0.87 0.35
CA TYR A 215 5.45 0.54 1.63
C TYR A 215 4.24 -0.38 1.46
N ALA A 216 3.95 -1.11 2.52
CA ALA A 216 2.82 -2.03 2.66
C ALA A 216 2.08 -1.70 3.98
N VAL A 217 0.78 -1.49 3.91
CA VAL A 217 -0.08 -1.14 5.04
C VAL A 217 -1.00 -2.30 5.34
N TYR A 218 -0.94 -2.77 6.57
CA TYR A 218 -1.74 -3.85 7.08
C TYR A 218 -2.64 -3.38 8.22
N VAL A 219 -3.86 -3.88 8.22
CA VAL A 219 -4.69 -3.94 9.41
C VAL A 219 -4.52 -5.33 10.02
N ARG A 220 -4.19 -5.39 11.30
CA ARG A 220 -3.95 -6.63 12.02
C ARG A 220 -4.94 -6.79 13.16
N SER A 221 -5.48 -7.99 13.29
CA SER A 221 -6.26 -8.41 14.45
C SER A 221 -5.81 -9.81 14.84
N GLU A 222 -5.23 -9.98 16.03
CA GLU A 222 -4.61 -11.24 16.48
C GLU A 222 -3.55 -11.77 15.48
N ARG A 223 -3.87 -12.89 14.80
CA ARG A 223 -3.01 -13.55 13.81
C ARG A 223 -3.36 -13.17 12.37
N LEU A 224 -4.49 -12.48 12.15
CA LEU A 224 -4.92 -12.11 10.82
C LEU A 224 -4.22 -10.83 10.39
N TRP A 225 -3.51 -10.92 9.27
CA TRP A 225 -2.94 -9.79 8.55
C TRP A 225 -3.81 -9.50 7.34
N THR A 226 -4.12 -8.22 7.13
CA THR A 226 -4.95 -7.80 6.00
C THR A 226 -4.28 -6.63 5.32
N LEU A 227 -3.73 -6.85 4.12
CA LEU A 227 -3.15 -5.80 3.30
C LEU A 227 -4.26 -4.86 2.81
N VAL A 228 -4.22 -3.60 3.25
CA VAL A 228 -5.24 -2.60 2.92
C VAL A 228 -4.73 -1.49 1.99
N ASP A 229 -3.42 -1.23 2.00
CA ASP A 229 -2.81 -0.25 1.09
C ASP A 229 -1.34 -0.60 0.80
N TRP A 230 -0.83 -0.11 -0.32
CA TRP A 230 0.56 -0.27 -0.71
C TRP A 230 0.99 0.81 -1.68
N SER A 231 2.30 1.04 -1.78
CA SER A 231 2.84 1.97 -2.76
C SER A 231 4.25 1.62 -3.20
N SER A 232 4.57 2.04 -4.42
CA SER A 232 5.92 2.10 -4.97
C SER A 232 6.10 3.44 -5.65
N ARG A 233 7.03 4.27 -5.15
CA ARG A 233 7.23 5.64 -5.60
C ARG A 233 8.70 5.95 -5.78
N LYS A 234 9.03 6.55 -6.93
CA LYS A 234 10.36 7.14 -7.14
C LYS A 234 10.48 8.40 -6.30
N GLN A 235 11.53 8.52 -5.49
CA GLN A 235 11.79 9.74 -4.75
C GLN A 235 12.04 10.91 -5.70
N LYS A 236 11.61 12.10 -5.30
CA LYS A 236 11.66 13.28 -6.16
C LYS A 236 13.08 13.78 -6.41
N VAL A 237 13.98 13.57 -5.45
CA VAL A 237 15.35 14.06 -5.46
C VAL A 237 16.34 12.90 -5.33
N VAL A 238 17.59 13.17 -5.71
CA VAL A 238 18.70 12.24 -5.58
C VAL A 238 19.27 12.38 -4.18
N ASP A 239 19.33 11.27 -3.47
CA ASP A 239 19.91 11.22 -2.12
C ASP A 239 21.42 11.16 -2.18
N THR A 240 22.07 11.80 -1.22
CA THR A 240 23.54 11.76 -1.11
C THR A 240 24.01 10.66 -0.17
N SER A 241 23.11 10.03 0.58
CA SER A 241 23.40 8.88 1.45
C SER A 241 22.17 8.01 1.68
N THR A 242 22.40 6.74 2.03
CA THR A 242 21.31 5.79 2.35
C THR A 242 20.42 6.32 3.47
N GLY A 243 21.01 6.92 4.51
CA GLY A 243 20.26 7.52 5.61
C GLY A 243 19.29 8.64 5.20
N GLN A 244 19.64 9.43 4.16
CA GLN A 244 18.71 10.43 3.63
C GLN A 244 17.55 9.76 2.92
N ALA A 245 17.83 8.78 2.05
CA ALA A 245 16.82 8.03 1.31
C ALA A 245 15.83 7.33 2.27
N GLU A 246 16.35 6.73 3.34
CA GLU A 246 15.57 6.06 4.39
C GLU A 246 14.70 7.03 5.17
N LEU A 247 15.22 8.20 5.55
CA LEU A 247 14.44 9.20 6.27
C LEU A 247 13.30 9.78 5.42
N ILE A 248 13.55 9.96 4.11
CA ILE A 248 12.51 10.35 3.15
C ILE A 248 11.46 9.25 3.03
N SER A 249 11.87 7.99 2.91
CA SER A 249 10.95 6.84 2.85
C SER A 249 10.10 6.70 4.10
N LEU A 250 10.70 6.86 5.28
CA LEU A 250 9.98 6.84 6.55
C LEU A 250 8.94 7.97 6.61
N HIS A 251 9.31 9.18 6.17
CA HIS A 251 8.37 10.29 6.09
C HIS A 251 7.23 10.00 5.10
N GLU A 252 7.52 9.52 3.90
CA GLU A 252 6.50 9.15 2.92
C GLU A 252 5.57 8.03 3.42
N ALA A 253 6.09 6.99 4.05
CA ALA A 253 5.30 5.91 4.64
C ALA A 253 4.44 6.41 5.82
N THR A 254 4.98 7.31 6.65
CA THR A 254 4.27 7.86 7.81
C THR A 254 3.05 8.68 7.40
N PHE A 255 3.25 9.65 6.51
CA PHE A 255 2.18 10.58 6.12
C PHE A 255 1.34 10.09 4.95
N GLY A 256 1.86 9.17 4.13
CA GLY A 256 1.18 8.63 2.96
C GLY A 256 0.38 7.35 3.22
N GLY A 257 0.77 6.54 4.21
CA GLY A 257 0.12 5.26 4.52
C GLY A 257 -0.28 5.12 5.99
N PHE A 258 0.65 5.34 6.91
CA PHE A 258 0.47 5.03 8.33
C PHE A 258 -0.58 5.90 9.03
N LEU A 259 -0.41 7.21 9.07
CA LEU A 259 -1.39 8.10 9.72
C LEU A 259 -2.78 8.05 9.07
N PRO A 260 -2.90 8.05 7.72
CA PRO A 260 -4.21 7.85 7.08
C PRO A 260 -4.87 6.54 7.47
N ALA A 261 -4.13 5.42 7.47
CA ALA A 261 -4.67 4.13 7.85
C ALA A 261 -5.06 4.07 9.33
N MET A 262 -4.27 4.65 10.23
CA MET A 262 -4.65 4.74 11.63
C MET A 262 -5.93 5.55 11.84
N SER A 263 -6.08 6.68 11.13
CA SER A 263 -7.32 7.48 11.21
C SER A 263 -8.52 6.74 10.63
N LEU A 264 -8.35 6.05 9.49
CA LEU A 264 -9.42 5.25 8.90
C LEU A 264 -9.84 4.09 9.82
N VAL A 265 -8.89 3.38 10.43
CA VAL A 265 -9.20 2.29 11.36
C VAL A 265 -9.93 2.83 12.59
N GLU A 266 -9.45 3.94 13.16
CA GLU A 266 -10.12 4.60 14.29
C GLU A 266 -11.56 5.00 13.96
N GLU A 267 -11.77 5.55 12.76
CA GLU A 267 -13.09 5.93 12.27
C GLU A 267 -14.00 4.71 12.02
N LEU A 268 -13.46 3.58 11.55
CA LEU A 268 -14.27 2.39 11.21
C LEU A 268 -14.55 1.44 12.39
N VAL A 269 -13.65 1.35 13.37
CA VAL A 269 -13.81 0.43 14.51
C VAL A 269 -14.23 1.13 15.80
N GLY A 270 -14.18 2.46 15.82
CA GLY A 270 -14.40 3.26 17.01
C GLY A 270 -13.31 3.07 18.08
N THR A 271 -13.40 3.86 19.16
CA THR A 271 -12.39 3.84 20.23
C THR A 271 -12.44 2.59 21.11
N GLU A 272 -13.53 1.82 21.08
CA GLU A 272 -13.75 0.65 21.94
C GLU A 272 -12.86 -0.54 21.58
N ARG A 273 -12.54 -0.71 20.29
CA ARG A 273 -11.70 -1.81 19.79
C ARG A 273 -10.21 -1.47 19.69
N LEU A 274 -9.83 -0.26 20.08
CA LEU A 274 -8.44 0.19 20.10
C LEU A 274 -7.87 0.01 21.52
N GLN A 275 -6.83 -0.81 21.68
CA GLN A 275 -6.23 -1.25 22.95
C GLN A 275 -5.71 -0.09 23.84
N GLY A 276 -6.62 0.61 24.54
CA GLY A 276 -6.29 1.83 25.28
C GLY A 276 -5.89 2.98 24.36
N GLY A 277 -6.52 3.08 23.18
CA GLY A 277 -6.34 4.13 22.19
C GLY A 277 -5.69 3.68 20.88
N LYS A 278 -5.67 4.60 19.90
CA LYS A 278 -5.07 4.44 18.57
C LYS A 278 -3.65 3.89 18.66
N HIS A 279 -3.41 2.71 18.11
CA HIS A 279 -2.12 2.04 18.15
C HIS A 279 -1.67 1.62 16.74
N GLY A 280 -0.39 1.85 16.44
CA GLY A 280 0.19 1.45 15.17
C GLY A 280 1.68 1.23 15.27
N VAL A 281 2.19 0.33 14.44
CA VAL A 281 3.60 -0.07 14.42
C VAL A 281 4.17 0.14 13.01
N MET A 282 5.24 0.91 12.94
CA MET A 282 6.02 1.12 11.73
C MET A 282 7.27 0.24 11.80
N HIS A 283 7.44 -0.64 10.83
CA HIS A 283 8.56 -1.56 10.71
C HIS A 283 9.58 -1.05 9.70
N CYS A 284 10.85 -1.06 10.08
CA CYS A 284 11.96 -0.61 9.25
C CYS A 284 13.16 -1.56 9.38
N ASP A 285 14.00 -1.62 8.36
CA ASP A 285 15.23 -2.42 8.35
C ASP A 285 16.47 -1.62 8.76
N ILE A 286 16.28 -0.43 9.37
CA ILE A 286 17.39 0.40 9.85
C ILE A 286 17.22 0.93 11.28
N GLU A 287 18.19 0.58 12.13
CA GLU A 287 18.27 1.05 13.52
C GLU A 287 18.60 2.54 13.65
N VAL A 288 19.38 3.10 12.72
CA VAL A 288 19.81 4.52 12.76
C VAL A 288 18.63 5.49 12.63
N ALA A 289 17.62 5.16 11.82
CA ALA A 289 16.42 5.99 11.69
C ALA A 289 15.66 6.07 13.03
N ILE A 290 15.59 4.96 13.77
CA ILE A 290 14.98 4.91 15.11
C ILE A 290 15.69 5.89 16.04
N VAL A 291 17.02 5.90 16.04
CA VAL A 291 17.83 6.82 16.86
C VAL A 291 17.57 8.29 16.50
N TRP A 292 17.54 8.64 15.22
CA TRP A 292 17.29 10.02 14.79
C TRP A 292 15.89 10.50 15.18
N VAL A 293 14.88 9.64 14.98
CA VAL A 293 13.51 9.96 15.35
C VAL A 293 13.38 10.13 16.85
N CYS A 294 13.98 9.25 17.66
CA CYS A 294 13.91 9.35 19.12
C CYS A 294 14.59 10.62 19.67
N ASN A 295 15.66 11.09 19.03
CA ASN A 295 16.35 12.31 19.43
C ASN A 295 15.66 13.59 18.95
N GLY A 296 14.74 13.51 17.97
CA GLY A 296 14.01 14.64 17.41
C GLY A 296 14.84 15.64 16.60
N TYR A 297 16.16 15.44 16.52
CA TYR A 297 17.08 16.30 15.79
C TYR A 297 18.33 15.52 15.33
N SER A 298 18.85 15.91 14.16
CA SER A 298 20.17 15.51 13.70
C SER A 298 20.72 16.52 12.70
N ALA A 299 21.85 17.16 13.05
CA ALA A 299 22.53 18.14 12.19
C ALA A 299 22.88 17.57 10.80
N LYS A 300 23.09 16.24 10.69
CA LYS A 300 23.42 15.56 9.44
C LYS A 300 22.26 15.59 8.43
N VAL A 301 21.01 15.68 8.88
CA VAL A 301 19.81 15.62 8.04
C VAL A 301 18.94 16.88 8.14
N GLU A 302 19.38 17.90 8.89
CA GLU A 302 18.64 19.16 9.05
C GLU A 302 18.33 19.84 7.71
N HIS A 303 19.25 19.73 6.75
CA HIS A 303 19.10 20.29 5.41
C HIS A 303 17.90 19.71 4.64
N LEU A 304 17.47 18.47 4.95
CA LEU A 304 16.31 17.83 4.30
C LEU A 304 15.00 18.57 4.55
N ARG A 305 14.88 19.29 5.68
CA ARG A 305 13.71 20.13 5.94
C ARG A 305 13.53 21.20 4.88
N LYS A 306 14.63 21.82 4.44
CA LYS A 306 14.60 22.90 3.44
C LYS A 306 14.55 22.37 2.01
N SER A 307 15.25 21.28 1.72
CA SER A 307 15.35 20.76 0.35
C SER A 307 14.22 19.80 -0.04
N GLN A 308 13.73 18.99 0.91
CA GLN A 308 12.74 17.92 0.66
C GLN A 308 11.43 18.10 1.44
N GLY A 309 11.36 19.08 2.35
CA GLY A 309 10.20 19.23 3.24
C GLY A 309 10.11 18.14 4.32
N VAL A 310 11.17 17.36 4.52
CA VAL A 310 11.20 16.25 5.48
C VAL A 310 11.83 16.75 6.77
N ALA A 311 11.03 16.82 7.85
CA ALA A 311 11.49 17.30 9.14
C ALA A 311 11.53 16.15 10.15
N VAL A 312 12.69 15.88 10.76
CA VAL A 312 12.82 14.84 11.80
C VAL A 312 11.86 15.09 12.97
N VAL A 313 11.59 16.35 13.29
CA VAL A 313 10.65 16.72 14.36
C VAL A 313 9.23 16.23 14.11
N SER A 314 8.75 16.19 12.85
CA SER A 314 7.40 15.68 12.57
C SER A 314 7.31 14.17 12.79
N LEU A 315 8.40 13.44 12.55
CA LEU A 315 8.50 12.01 12.89
C LEU A 315 8.63 11.79 14.41
N TYR A 316 9.37 12.66 15.10
CA TYR A 316 9.44 12.64 16.57
C TYR A 316 8.07 12.86 17.20
N GLU A 317 7.28 13.81 16.70
CA GLU A 317 5.93 14.07 17.16
C GLU A 317 5.04 12.82 17.08
N VAL A 318 5.17 12.05 16.00
CA VAL A 318 4.45 10.79 15.80
C VAL A 318 4.97 9.69 16.72
N PHE A 319 6.26 9.36 16.64
CA PHE A 319 6.80 8.11 17.23
C PHE A 319 7.48 8.26 18.59
N ALA A 320 7.85 9.47 19.02
CA ALA A 320 8.53 9.68 20.31
C ALA A 320 7.66 10.47 21.28
N ALA A 321 7.04 11.57 20.82
CA ALA A 321 6.09 12.35 21.62
C ALA A 321 4.67 11.74 21.63
N GLN A 322 4.38 10.79 20.73
CA GLN A 322 3.12 10.03 20.72
C GLN A 322 1.88 10.93 20.54
N LEU A 323 2.01 12.02 19.76
CA LEU A 323 0.92 12.99 19.57
C LEU A 323 -0.26 12.46 18.76
N PHE A 324 -0.07 11.35 18.04
CA PHE A 324 -1.07 10.74 17.16
C PHE A 324 -1.55 9.37 17.66
N GLY A 325 -1.42 9.12 18.96
CA GLY A 325 -1.68 7.82 19.57
C GLY A 325 -0.39 7.06 19.89
N ARG A 326 -0.53 5.78 20.22
CA ARG A 326 0.58 4.89 20.52
C ARG A 326 1.24 4.43 19.22
N CYS A 327 2.27 5.12 18.77
CA CYS A 327 2.99 4.81 17.52
C CYS A 327 4.38 4.25 17.83
N GLU A 328 4.67 3.04 17.36
CA GLU A 328 5.96 2.39 17.60
C GLU A 328 6.80 2.30 16.33
N LEU A 329 8.11 2.47 16.47
CA LEU A 329 9.08 2.11 15.43
C LEU A 329 9.77 0.81 15.85
N ARG A 330 9.69 -0.21 15.00
CA ARG A 330 10.31 -1.52 15.24
C ARG A 330 11.24 -1.89 14.11
N PHE A 331 12.31 -2.60 14.46
CA PHE A 331 13.20 -3.18 13.48
C PHE A 331 12.59 -4.47 12.91
N VAL A 332 12.72 -4.68 11.60
CA VAL A 332 12.41 -5.93 10.91
C VAL A 332 13.58 -6.29 10.01
N ALA A 333 13.97 -7.56 9.96
CA ALA A 333 15.04 -7.97 9.06
C ALA A 333 14.60 -7.76 7.60
N GLY A 334 15.48 -7.25 6.73
CA GLY A 334 15.12 -7.00 5.33
C GLY A 334 14.67 -8.25 4.54
N LYS A 335 14.94 -9.47 5.03
CA LYS A 335 14.41 -10.71 4.46
C LYS A 335 12.96 -11.01 4.85
N GLU A 336 12.50 -10.46 5.96
CA GLU A 336 11.14 -10.59 6.51
C GLU A 336 10.29 -9.34 6.18
N ASN A 337 10.83 -8.39 5.41
CA ASN A 337 10.17 -7.14 5.09
C ASN A 337 9.30 -7.28 3.81
N PRO A 338 7.95 -7.33 3.93
CA PRO A 338 7.06 -7.46 2.77
C PRO A 338 7.16 -6.26 1.81
N ALA A 339 7.62 -5.10 2.26
CA ALA A 339 7.75 -3.92 1.41
C ALA A 339 8.87 -4.04 0.36
N GLY A 340 9.77 -5.03 0.48
CA GLY A 340 10.88 -5.21 -0.44
C GLY A 340 10.49 -5.51 -1.88
N ILE A 341 9.28 -6.05 -2.11
CA ILE A 341 8.72 -6.26 -3.46
C ILE A 341 8.39 -4.94 -4.18
N PHE A 342 8.23 -3.84 -3.43
CA PHE A 342 7.81 -2.55 -3.96
C PHE A 342 8.98 -1.62 -4.33
N THR A 343 10.23 -2.00 -4.08
CA THR A 343 11.38 -1.09 -4.25
C THR A 343 12.29 -1.45 -5.41
N LYS A 344 12.39 -2.73 -5.76
CA LYS A 344 13.34 -3.26 -6.73
C LYS A 344 12.85 -4.54 -7.41
N PRO A 345 13.36 -4.89 -8.60
CA PRO A 345 13.02 -6.16 -9.23
C PRO A 345 13.70 -7.31 -8.48
N LEU A 346 12.93 -8.37 -8.23
CA LEU A 346 13.37 -9.56 -7.51
C LEU A 346 13.65 -10.72 -8.49
N GLY A 347 14.57 -11.60 -8.13
CA GLY A 347 14.77 -12.86 -8.85
C GLY A 347 13.55 -13.79 -8.70
N PRO A 348 13.34 -14.78 -9.59
CA PRO A 348 12.10 -15.57 -9.64
C PRO A 348 11.70 -16.23 -8.30
N GLN A 349 12.65 -16.83 -7.59
CA GLN A 349 12.38 -17.46 -6.29
C GLN A 349 11.98 -16.43 -5.23
N LYS A 350 12.80 -15.40 -5.05
CA LYS A 350 12.53 -14.31 -4.09
C LYS A 350 11.22 -13.57 -4.39
N PHE A 351 10.88 -13.41 -5.66
CA PHE A 351 9.61 -12.80 -6.05
C PHE A 351 8.42 -13.64 -5.60
N ARG A 352 8.45 -14.97 -5.80
CA ARG A 352 7.40 -15.86 -5.31
C ARG A 352 7.28 -15.83 -3.78
N GLU A 353 8.41 -15.89 -3.08
CA GLU A 353 8.45 -15.80 -1.62
C GLU A 353 7.87 -14.46 -1.13
N ALA A 354 8.22 -13.35 -1.79
CA ALA A 354 7.71 -12.03 -1.45
C ALA A 354 6.20 -11.87 -1.74
N VAL A 355 5.67 -12.52 -2.78
CA VAL A 355 4.23 -12.54 -3.04
C VAL A 355 3.48 -13.26 -1.93
N VAL A 356 3.98 -14.40 -1.44
CA VAL A 356 3.38 -15.11 -0.31
C VAL A 356 3.46 -14.27 0.97
N MET A 357 4.60 -13.62 1.21
CA MET A 357 4.80 -12.75 2.36
C MET A 357 3.88 -11.52 2.38
N LEU A 358 3.41 -11.07 1.21
CA LEU A 358 2.42 -9.98 1.16
C LEU A 358 1.08 -10.38 1.79
N ASP A 359 0.68 -11.65 1.64
CA ASP A 359 -0.58 -12.16 2.20
C ASP A 359 -0.41 -12.51 3.68
N GLU A 360 0.70 -13.16 4.05
CA GLU A 360 0.99 -13.60 5.41
C GLU A 360 2.41 -13.21 5.84
N PRO A 361 2.62 -12.01 6.42
CA PRO A 361 3.93 -11.61 6.90
C PRO A 361 4.30 -12.38 8.18
N GLU A 362 5.27 -13.30 8.06
CA GLU A 362 5.88 -14.01 9.19
C GLU A 362 6.96 -13.13 9.84
N ILE A 363 6.60 -12.42 10.91
CA ILE A 363 7.56 -11.59 11.65
C ILE A 363 7.99 -12.33 12.90
N SER A 364 9.30 -12.58 13.02
CA SER A 364 9.89 -12.97 14.28
C SER A 364 10.10 -11.70 15.14
N TYR A 365 9.24 -11.50 16.14
CA TYR A 365 9.52 -10.49 17.16
C TYR A 365 10.58 -11.06 18.09
N ASP A 366 11.83 -10.65 17.90
CA ASP A 366 12.85 -10.91 18.90
C ASP A 366 12.40 -10.27 20.21
N SER A 367 12.25 -11.09 21.26
CA SER A 367 11.83 -10.67 22.61
C SER A 367 12.75 -9.64 23.28
N GLY A 368 13.80 -9.20 22.58
CA GLY A 368 14.72 -8.13 22.97
C GLY A 368 14.70 -6.89 22.07
N CYS A 369 13.74 -6.74 21.15
CA CYS A 369 13.58 -5.51 20.37
C CYS A 369 13.10 -4.40 21.30
N THR A 370 14.07 -3.66 21.82
CA THR A 370 13.92 -2.55 22.77
C THR A 370 12.83 -1.61 22.30
N ASP A 371 11.77 -1.49 23.10
CA ASP A 371 10.85 -0.36 23.08
C ASP A 371 11.68 0.92 22.88
N ALA A 372 11.30 1.82 21.98
CA ALA A 372 12.00 3.09 21.78
C ALA A 372 12.25 3.82 23.12
N ARG A 373 11.40 3.56 24.12
CA ARG A 373 11.55 3.99 25.53
C ARG A 373 12.77 3.41 26.25
N GLU A 374 13.18 2.16 26.01
CA GLU A 374 14.40 1.57 26.58
C GLU A 374 15.67 2.16 25.96
N GLU A 375 15.70 2.41 24.65
CA GLU A 375 16.81 3.12 24.01
C GLU A 375 16.86 4.60 24.42
N LEU A 376 15.71 5.27 24.61
CA LEU A 376 15.62 6.60 25.23
C LEU A 376 16.16 6.60 26.67
N ARG A 377 15.91 5.56 27.47
CA ARG A 377 16.47 5.39 28.82
C ARG A 377 17.97 5.12 28.82
N LYS A 378 18.50 4.47 27.79
CA LYS A 378 19.95 4.28 27.60
C LYS A 378 20.63 5.58 27.15
N CYS A 379 20.04 6.32 26.22
CA CYS A 379 20.56 7.60 25.73
C CYS A 379 20.55 8.69 26.81
N THR A 380 19.49 8.78 27.63
CA THR A 380 19.40 9.77 28.72
C THR A 380 20.36 9.49 29.89
N ARG A 381 20.80 8.25 30.09
CA ARG A 381 21.83 7.90 31.10
C ARG A 381 23.26 8.25 30.67
N GLY A 382 23.51 8.47 29.38
CA GLY A 382 24.84 8.83 28.85
C GLY A 382 25.16 10.33 28.87
N THR A 383 24.21 11.19 29.21
CA THR A 383 24.38 12.67 29.20
C THR A 383 24.44 13.29 30.59
N LEU A 384 24.35 12.48 31.65
CA LEU A 384 24.55 12.87 33.05
C LEU A 384 25.57 11.94 33.70
N ALA A 385 26.81 11.98 33.22
CA ALA A 385 27.99 11.47 33.91
C ALA A 385 29.21 12.32 33.53
#